data_AF-Q2LWB3-F1
#
_entry.id   AF-Q2LWB3-F1
#
_cell.length_a   1.000
_cell.length_b   1.000
_cell.length_c   1.000
_cell.angle_alpha   90.00
_cell.angle_beta   90.00
_cell.angle_gamma   90.00
#
_symmetry.space_group_name_H-M   'P 1'
#
loop_
_entity.id
_entity.type
_entity.pdbx_description
1 polymer ?
#
loop_
_entity_poly.entity_id
_entity_poly.type
_entity_poly.pdbx_seq_one_letter_code
_entity_poly.pdbx_strand_id
1 'polypeptide(L)'
;MADPWKEKIICMIQCPRCGSSLKADDKRILSVYDHEPICMKCKSEEEKRPDYEEYSKKMIGQCLIDVEMAQSDPGGYCYHHFYPYKC
;
A
#
# COMPACT_ATOMS: atom_id res chain seq x y z
N MET A 1 -15.64 10.40 7.20
CA MET A 1 -14.70 10.41 8.34
C MET A 1 -13.32 10.21 7.74
N ALA A 2 -12.35 11.07 8.03
CA ALA A 2 -11.03 10.98 7.44
C ALA A 2 -10.33 9.75 8.05
N ASP A 3 -10.22 8.67 7.29
CA ASP A 3 -9.48 7.51 7.76
C ASP A 3 -8.03 7.91 8.04
N PRO A 4 -7.51 7.63 9.26
CA PRO A 4 -6.19 8.07 9.71
C PRO A 4 -5.03 7.34 9.01
N TRP A 5 -5.32 6.51 8.01
CA TRP A 5 -4.32 5.80 7.21
C TRP A 5 -3.34 6.82 6.59
N LYS A 6 -3.83 7.94 6.05
CA LYS A 6 -2.96 8.96 5.44
C LYS A 6 -1.92 9.49 6.42
N GLU A 7 -2.34 9.88 7.63
CA GLU A 7 -1.45 10.46 8.63
C GLU A 7 -0.41 9.46 9.15
N LYS A 8 -0.79 8.18 9.25
CA LYS A 8 0.14 7.12 9.68
C LYS A 8 1.14 6.71 8.60
N ILE A 9 0.87 7.00 7.33
CA ILE A 9 1.50 6.30 6.20
C ILE A 9 2.19 7.26 5.19
N ILE A 10 1.77 8.53 5.08
CA ILE A 10 2.29 9.47 4.07
C ILE A 10 3.82 9.60 4.12
N CYS A 11 4.41 9.74 5.31
CA CYS A 11 5.83 10.03 5.45
C CYS A 11 6.55 9.10 6.43
N MET A 12 6.47 7.79 6.16
CA MET A 12 7.23 6.83 6.95
C MET A 12 8.74 6.99 6.69
N ILE A 13 9.53 7.13 7.76
CA ILE A 13 10.99 7.25 7.72
C ILE A 13 11.73 5.91 7.72
N GLN A 14 11.02 4.81 8.00
CA GLN A 14 11.58 3.47 8.09
C GLN A 14 10.57 2.42 7.62
N CYS A 15 10.97 1.51 6.74
CA CYS A 15 10.12 0.40 6.29
C CYS A 15 9.80 -0.56 7.46
N PRO A 16 8.53 -0.96 7.70
CA PRO A 16 8.17 -1.77 8.85
C PRO A 16 8.59 -3.23 8.67
N ARG A 17 8.76 -3.67 7.42
CA ARG A 17 9.15 -5.04 7.04
C ARG A 17 10.65 -5.31 7.18
N CYS A 18 11.47 -4.41 6.66
CA CYS A 18 12.92 -4.62 6.59
C CYS A 18 13.74 -3.65 7.43
N GLY A 19 13.11 -2.66 8.08
CA GLY A 19 13.79 -1.66 8.89
C GLY A 19 14.67 -0.69 8.10
N SER A 20 14.64 -0.70 6.78
CA SER A 20 15.43 0.23 5.95
C SER A 20 14.92 1.66 6.08
N SER A 21 15.83 2.62 6.19
CA SER A 21 15.49 4.05 6.16
C SER A 21 14.89 4.45 4.82
N LEU A 22 13.82 5.25 4.86
CA LEU A 22 13.10 5.78 3.70
C LEU A 22 13.17 7.31 3.73
N LYS A 23 13.76 7.90 2.69
CA LYS A 23 13.80 9.36 2.49
C LYS A 23 12.49 9.85 1.88
N ALA A 24 12.27 11.16 1.84
CA ALA A 24 11.06 11.73 1.23
C ALA A 24 10.87 11.26 -0.22
N ASP A 25 11.94 11.33 -1.03
CA ASP A 25 11.90 10.96 -2.45
C ASP A 25 11.78 9.44 -2.72
N ASP A 26 11.98 8.61 -1.70
CA ASP A 26 11.84 7.17 -1.85
C ASP A 26 10.37 6.78 -2.07
N LYS A 27 10.15 5.95 -3.09
CA LYS A 27 8.83 5.40 -3.40
C LYS A 27 8.41 4.38 -2.34
N ARG A 28 7.15 4.47 -1.94
CA ARG A 28 6.46 3.58 -0.99
C ARG A 28 5.19 3.06 -1.66
N ILE A 29 4.75 1.89 -1.27
CA ILE A 29 3.52 1.27 -1.78
C ILE A 29 2.87 0.51 -0.62
N LEU A 30 1.55 0.35 -0.64
CA LEU A 30 0.86 -0.47 0.35
C LEU A 30 0.96 -1.94 -0.04
N SER A 31 1.24 -2.79 0.95
CA SER A 31 1.25 -4.24 0.77
C SER A 31 -0.14 -4.75 0.41
N VAL A 32 -0.23 -5.69 -0.52
CA VAL A 32 -1.48 -6.40 -0.85
C VAL A 32 -1.86 -7.47 0.18
N TYR A 33 -1.02 -7.68 1.20
CA TYR A 33 -1.23 -8.70 2.23
C TYR A 33 -1.71 -8.08 3.55
N ASP A 34 -1.01 -7.04 4.00
CA ASP A 34 -1.18 -6.47 5.34
C ASP A 34 -1.56 -4.98 5.31
N HIS A 35 -1.70 -4.39 4.11
CA HIS A 35 -2.01 -2.97 3.88
C HIS A 35 -0.97 -2.00 4.46
N GLU A 36 0.19 -2.49 4.93
CA GLU A 36 1.22 -1.62 5.48
C GLU A 36 2.02 -0.92 4.36
N PRO A 37 2.50 0.31 4.59
CA PRO A 37 3.46 0.93 3.69
C PRO A 37 4.80 0.19 3.71
N ILE A 38 5.22 -0.27 2.55
CA ILE A 38 6.49 -0.95 2.38
C ILE A 38 7.36 -0.24 1.35
N CYS A 39 8.66 -0.45 1.45
CA CYS A 39 9.60 0.01 0.43
C CYS A 39 9.47 -0.82 -0.85
N MET A 40 9.90 -0.24 -1.98
CA MET A 40 9.86 -0.95 -3.27
C MET A 40 10.65 -2.26 -3.28
N LYS A 41 11.69 -2.41 -2.44
CA LYS A 41 12.42 -3.67 -2.32
C LYS A 41 11.55 -4.78 -1.71
N CYS A 42 10.87 -4.50 -0.61
CA CYS A 42 9.95 -5.44 0.01
C CYS A 42 8.77 -5.74 -0.92
N LYS A 43 8.31 -4.75 -1.69
CA LYS A 43 7.29 -4.99 -2.72
C LYS A 43 7.76 -6.00 -3.76
N SER A 44 8.99 -5.84 -4.27
CA SER A 44 9.56 -6.80 -5.23
C SER A 44 9.78 -8.20 -4.65
N GLU A 45 9.89 -8.33 -3.32
CA GLU A 45 9.91 -9.64 -2.65
C GLU A 45 8.50 -10.23 -2.52
N GLU A 46 7.49 -9.40 -2.26
CA GLU A 46 6.08 -9.81 -2.29
C GLU A 46 5.68 -10.33 -3.67
N GLU A 47 6.05 -9.61 -4.73
CA GLU A 47 5.71 -9.97 -6.12
C GLU A 47 6.29 -11.31 -6.57
N LYS A 48 7.34 -11.80 -5.90
CA LYS A 48 7.96 -13.10 -6.17
C LYS A 48 7.26 -14.27 -5.47
N ARG A 49 6.36 -14.00 -4.53
CA ARG A 49 5.65 -15.05 -3.81
C ARG A 49 4.71 -15.80 -4.77
N PRO A 50 4.63 -17.13 -4.68
CA PRO A 50 3.79 -17.93 -5.59
C PRO A 50 2.30 -17.59 -5.48
N ASP A 51 1.87 -17.12 -4.31
CA ASP A 51 0.50 -16.73 -3.98
C ASP A 51 0.18 -15.26 -4.28
N TYR A 52 1.16 -14.46 -4.73
CA TYR A 52 1.00 -13.01 -4.92
C TYR A 52 -0.13 -12.66 -5.89
N GLU A 53 -0.27 -13.40 -6.99
CA GLU A 53 -1.33 -13.15 -7.96
C GLU A 53 -2.72 -13.29 -7.34
N GLU A 54 -2.92 -14.31 -6.51
CA GLU A 54 -4.19 -14.57 -5.84
C GLU A 54 -4.51 -13.45 -4.83
N TYR A 55 -3.55 -13.07 -4.00
CA TYR A 55 -3.73 -11.98 -3.03
C TYR A 55 -3.93 -10.64 -3.71
N SER A 56 -3.22 -10.36 -4.80
CA SER A 56 -3.40 -9.15 -5.58
C SER A 56 -4.81 -9.07 -6.17
N LYS A 57 -5.33 -10.16 -6.75
CA LYS A 57 -6.72 -10.21 -7.25
C LYS A 57 -7.75 -10.01 -6.13
N LYS A 58 -7.54 -10.63 -4.96
CA LYS A 58 -8.38 -10.44 -3.77
C LYS A 58 -8.37 -8.98 -3.32
N MET A 59 -7.19 -8.35 -3.28
CA MET A 59 -7.03 -6.94 -2.92
C MET A 59 -7.77 -6.03 -3.90
N ILE A 60 -7.64 -6.26 -5.21
CA ILE A 60 -8.38 -5.50 -6.23
C ILE A 60 -9.88 -5.63 -5.99
N GLY A 61 -10.37 -6.85 -5.77
CA GLY A 61 -11.79 -7.10 -5.51
C GLY A 61 -12.30 -6.34 -4.29
N GLN A 62 -11.58 -6.43 -3.16
CA GLN A 62 -11.93 -5.71 -1.93
C GLN A 62 -11.93 -4.19 -2.15
N CYS A 63 -10.90 -3.68 -2.82
CA CYS A 63 -10.81 -2.26 -3.11
C CYS A 63 -11.90 -1.73 -4.02
N LEU A 64 -12.33 -2.50 -5.02
CA LEU A 64 -13.46 -2.11 -5.88
C LEU A 64 -14.75 -2.01 -5.06
N ILE A 65 -14.99 -2.98 -4.17
CA ILE A 65 -16.16 -2.99 -3.29
C ILE A 65 -16.11 -1.77 -2.36
N ASP A 66 -14.98 -1.53 -1.70
CA ASP A 66 -14.84 -0.43 -0.73
C ASP A 66 -15.01 0.94 -1.39
N VAL A 67 -14.40 1.13 -2.56
CA VAL A 67 -14.52 2.38 -3.33
C VAL A 67 -15.96 2.60 -3.81
N GLU A 68 -16.64 1.55 -4.26
CA GLU A 68 -18.04 1.64 -4.67
C GLU A 68 -18.95 1.93 -3.46
N MET A 69 -18.77 1.23 -2.33
CA MET A 69 -19.58 1.46 -1.12
C MET A 69 -19.35 2.86 -0.54
N ALA A 70 -18.12 3.35 -0.53
CA ALA A 70 -17.78 4.69 -0.07
C ALA A 70 -18.07 5.79 -1.11
N GLN A 71 -18.37 5.41 -2.37
CA GLN A 71 -18.46 6.30 -3.53
C GLN A 71 -17.23 7.22 -3.69
N SER A 72 -16.07 6.76 -3.21
CA SER A 72 -14.82 7.53 -3.15
C SER A 72 -13.66 6.59 -2.78
N ASP A 73 -12.42 6.94 -3.17
CA ASP A 73 -11.18 6.35 -2.63
C ASP A 73 -10.48 7.40 -1.75
N PRO A 74 -10.80 7.46 -0.44
CA PRO A 74 -10.34 8.54 0.42
C PRO A 74 -8.81 8.61 0.46
N GLY A 75 -8.27 9.62 -0.21
CA GLY A 75 -6.83 9.85 -0.28
C GLY A 75 -6.04 8.89 -1.15
N GLY A 76 -6.69 8.05 -1.96
CA GLY A 76 -6.02 7.08 -2.83
C GLY A 76 -5.60 5.80 -2.11
N TYR A 77 -6.27 5.40 -1.02
CA TYR A 77 -5.87 4.22 -0.22
C TYR A 77 -5.79 2.97 -1.09
N CYS A 78 -6.87 2.69 -1.81
CA CYS A 78 -6.94 1.55 -2.69
C CYS A 78 -6.01 1.69 -3.89
N TYR A 79 -5.91 2.90 -4.44
CA TYR A 79 -4.95 3.22 -5.48
C TYR A 79 -3.49 2.89 -5.08
N HIS A 80 -3.10 3.17 -3.82
CA HIS A 80 -1.73 3.00 -3.35
C HIS A 80 -1.32 1.56 -3.02
N HIS A 81 -2.22 0.58 -3.12
CA HIS A 81 -1.84 -0.84 -3.14
C HIS A 81 -1.18 -1.26 -4.45
N PHE A 82 -1.44 -0.50 -5.51
CA PHE A 82 -1.00 -0.82 -6.88
C PHE A 82 -0.05 0.24 -7.44
N TYR A 83 -0.18 1.49 -6.99
CA TYR A 83 0.63 2.60 -7.45
C TYR A 83 1.46 3.21 -6.33
N PRO A 84 2.80 3.23 -6.46
CA PRO A 84 3.64 3.79 -5.44
C PRO A 84 3.46 5.31 -5.33
N TYR A 85 3.62 5.82 -4.12
CA TYR A 85 3.61 7.23 -3.78
C TYR A 85 4.92 7.63 -3.10
N LYS A 86 5.11 8.94 -2.98
CA LYS A 86 6.20 9.54 -2.21
C LYS A 86 5.62 10.28 -1.02
N CYS A 87 6.49 10.56 -0.07
CA CYS A 87 6.28 11.69 0.82
C CYS A 87 6.66 12.95 0.03
#